data_AF-A0A9Q0U8X6-F1
#
_entry.id   AF-A0A9Q0U8X6-F1
#
_cell.length_a   1.000
_cell.length_b   1.000
_cell.length_c   1.000
_cell.angle_alpha   90.00
_cell.angle_beta   90.00
_cell.angle_gamma   90.00
#
_symmetry.space_group_name_H-M   'P 1'
#
loop_
_entity.id
_entity.type
_entity.pdbx_description
1 polymer ?
#
loop_
_entity_poly.entity_id
_entity_poly.type
_entity_poly.pdbx_seq_one_letter_code
_entity_poly.pdbx_strand_id
1 'polypeptide(L)'
;MHEAQPSGENRELKDKLLRRFGGHIGTLKREFSKKKKKGKLPKEARQTLLGWWNAHNKWPYPTEADKIALAESTGLDQKQINNWFINQRKRHWKPSENLQFAVMDNLSGQFFTED
;
A
#
# COMPACT_ATOMS: atom_id res chain seq x y z
N MET A 1 -41.67 -21.96 -39.72
CA MET A 1 -40.53 -21.14 -39.25
C MET A 1 -40.40 -21.35 -37.75
N HIS A 2 -39.52 -22.24 -37.30
CA HIS A 2 -39.24 -22.42 -35.86
C HIS A 2 -37.96 -21.64 -35.54
N GLU A 3 -38.09 -20.53 -34.81
CA GLU A 3 -36.94 -19.78 -34.27
C GLU A 3 -36.57 -20.24 -32.86
N ALA A 4 -35.27 -20.15 -32.60
CA ALA A 4 -34.50 -20.84 -31.58
C ALA A 4 -34.76 -20.39 -30.13
N GLN A 5 -34.61 -21.33 -29.20
CA GLN A 5 -34.54 -21.10 -27.76
C GLN A 5 -33.05 -21.05 -27.33
N PRO A 6 -32.46 -19.87 -27.06
CA PRO A 6 -31.01 -19.75 -26.84
C PRO A 6 -30.57 -20.02 -25.39
N SER A 7 -31.49 -20.35 -24.47
CA SER A 7 -31.18 -20.45 -23.04
C SER A 7 -30.68 -21.83 -22.59
N GLY A 8 -31.12 -22.91 -23.26
CA GLY A 8 -30.77 -24.29 -22.91
C GLY A 8 -29.33 -24.65 -23.26
N GLU A 9 -28.90 -24.30 -24.48
CA GLU A 9 -27.53 -24.55 -24.95
C GLU A 9 -26.49 -23.84 -24.09
N ASN A 10 -26.79 -22.60 -23.67
CA ASN A 10 -25.88 -21.82 -22.84
C ASN A 10 -25.67 -22.47 -21.46
N ARG A 11 -26.75 -23.02 -20.88
CA ARG A 11 -26.69 -23.78 -19.63
C ARG A 11 -25.91 -25.08 -19.78
N GLU A 12 -26.09 -25.79 -20.89
CA GLU A 12 -25.39 -27.04 -21.16
C GLU A 12 -23.90 -26.84 -21.46
N LEU A 13 -23.55 -25.78 -22.20
CA LEU A 13 -22.17 -25.34 -22.43
C LEU A 13 -21.50 -24.94 -21.11
N LYS A 14 -22.22 -24.23 -20.25
CA LYS A 14 -21.75 -23.87 -18.91
C LYS A 14 -21.48 -25.12 -18.06
N ASP A 15 -22.37 -26.11 -18.07
CA ASP A 15 -22.17 -27.37 -17.35
C ASP A 15 -20.98 -28.17 -17.90
N LYS A 16 -20.84 -28.27 -19.23
CA LYS A 16 -19.68 -28.91 -19.87
C LYS A 16 -18.38 -28.20 -19.48
N LEU A 17 -18.39 -26.87 -19.43
CA LEU A 17 -17.23 -26.06 -19.06
C LEU A 17 -16.87 -26.20 -17.58
N LEU A 18 -17.85 -26.13 -16.67
CA LEU A 18 -17.62 -26.32 -15.23
C LEU A 18 -17.15 -27.74 -14.92
N ARG A 19 -17.68 -28.75 -15.61
CA ARG A 19 -17.28 -30.14 -15.38
C ARG A 19 -15.86 -30.43 -15.86
N ARG A 20 -15.40 -29.75 -16.92
CA ARG A 20 -14.05 -29.93 -17.47
C ARG A 20 -12.99 -29.07 -16.78
N PHE A 21 -13.33 -27.83 -16.41
CA PHE A 21 -12.35 -26.85 -15.90
C PHE A 21 -12.64 -26.36 -14.48
N GLY A 22 -13.80 -26.66 -13.89
CA GLY A 22 -14.22 -26.11 -12.59
C GLY A 22 -13.26 -26.45 -11.44
N GLY A 23 -12.71 -27.67 -11.41
CA GLY A 23 -11.72 -28.05 -10.39
C GLY A 23 -10.38 -27.31 -10.53
N HIS A 24 -9.93 -27.10 -11.77
CA HIS A 24 -8.72 -26.34 -12.08
C HIS A 24 -8.91 -24.85 -11.75
N ILE A 25 -10.04 -24.27 -12.17
CA ILE A 25 -10.44 -22.89 -11.85
C ILE A 25 -10.55 -22.69 -10.33
N GLY A 26 -11.14 -23.64 -9.59
CA GLY A 26 -11.24 -23.60 -8.13
C GLY A 26 -9.88 -23.65 -7.43
N THR A 27 -8.95 -24.44 -7.97
CA THR A 27 -7.57 -24.53 -7.47
C THR A 27 -6.79 -23.25 -7.74
N LEU A 28 -6.84 -22.73 -8.97
CA LEU A 28 -6.25 -21.44 -9.32
C LEU A 28 -6.81 -20.32 -8.43
N LYS A 29 -8.13 -20.27 -8.22
CA LYS A 29 -8.78 -19.28 -7.35
C LYS A 29 -8.26 -19.38 -5.91
N ARG A 30 -8.04 -20.58 -5.37
CA ARG A 30 -7.48 -20.80 -4.03
C ARG A 30 -6.03 -20.35 -3.96
N GLU A 31 -5.19 -20.67 -4.94
CA GLU A 31 -3.80 -20.21 -5.01
C GLU A 31 -3.71 -18.68 -5.11
N PHE A 32 -4.52 -18.04 -5.96
CA PHE A 32 -4.56 -16.59 -6.07
C PHE A 32 -5.21 -15.89 -4.86
N SER A 33 -6.09 -16.56 -4.13
CA SER A 33 -6.71 -16.04 -2.90
C SER A 33 -5.77 -16.11 -1.69
N LYS A 34 -4.63 -16.80 -1.78
CA LYS A 34 -3.53 -16.71 -0.80
C LYS A 34 -2.82 -15.36 -0.83
N LYS A 35 -3.21 -14.41 -1.71
CA LYS A 35 -2.79 -13.01 -1.61
C LYS A 35 -3.07 -12.51 -0.19
N LYS A 36 -1.99 -12.29 0.57
CA LYS A 36 -1.96 -11.86 1.97
C LYS A 36 -3.14 -10.92 2.24
N LYS A 37 -4.05 -11.31 3.14
CA LYS A 37 -5.18 -10.46 3.57
C LYS A 37 -4.60 -9.06 3.83
N LYS A 38 -5.20 -8.02 3.23
CA LYS A 38 -4.94 -6.60 3.55
C LYS A 38 -5.36 -6.32 5.00
N GLY A 39 -4.65 -6.91 5.94
CA GLY A 39 -4.77 -6.66 7.37
C GLY A 39 -3.77 -5.60 7.80
N LYS A 40 -3.89 -5.16 9.05
CA LYS A 40 -2.86 -4.35 9.70
C LYS A 40 -1.52 -5.08 9.63
N LEU A 41 -0.42 -4.33 9.57
CA LEU A 41 0.92 -4.92 9.62
C LEU A 41 1.09 -5.76 10.90
N PRO A 42 1.86 -6.87 10.85
CA PRO A 42 2.18 -7.68 12.03
C PRO A 42 2.68 -6.81 13.18
N LYS A 43 2.36 -7.17 14.43
CA LYS A 43 2.72 -6.37 15.62
C LYS A 43 4.23 -6.10 15.68
N GLU A 44 5.04 -7.12 15.38
CA GLU A 44 6.49 -7.02 15.53
C GLU A 44 7.13 -6.18 14.43
N ALA A 45 6.58 -6.27 13.21
CA ALA A 45 6.93 -5.37 12.13
C ALA A 45 6.62 -3.91 12.50
N ARG A 46 5.45 -3.64 13.09
CA ARG A 46 5.10 -2.30 13.57
C ARG A 46 6.04 -1.81 14.68
N GLN A 47 6.42 -2.69 15.60
CA GLN A 47 7.30 -2.32 16.70
C GLN A 47 8.70 -1.92 16.19
N THR A 48 9.22 -2.65 15.21
CA THR A 48 10.49 -2.35 14.54
C THR A 48 10.44 -0.99 13.84
N LEU A 49 9.36 -0.75 13.06
CA LEU A 49 9.14 0.53 12.37
C LEU A 49 9.02 1.71 13.34
N LEU A 50 8.32 1.53 14.47
CA LEU A 50 8.21 2.53 15.53
C LEU A 50 9.55 2.80 16.21
N GLY A 51 10.38 1.77 16.38
CA GLY A 51 11.74 1.93 16.90
C GLY A 51 12.56 2.90 16.06
N TRP A 52 12.61 2.66 14.73
CA TRP A 52 13.30 3.55 13.81
C TRP A 52 12.69 4.96 13.82
N TRP A 53 11.34 5.05 13.80
CA TRP A 53 10.62 6.32 13.85
C TRP A 53 11.00 7.17 15.06
N ASN A 54 11.03 6.56 16.25
CA ASN A 54 11.33 7.28 17.48
C ASN A 54 12.77 7.79 17.49
N ALA A 55 13.71 7.02 16.95
CA ALA A 55 15.10 7.45 16.79
C ALA A 55 15.25 8.63 15.81
N HIS A 56 14.37 8.74 14.81
CA HIS A 56 14.44 9.75 13.74
C HIS A 56 13.27 10.74 13.76
N ASN A 57 12.66 10.99 14.93
CA ASN A 57 11.43 11.79 15.02
C ASN A 57 11.57 13.24 14.52
N LYS A 58 12.79 13.80 14.56
CA LYS A 58 13.10 15.14 14.03
C LYS A 58 13.01 15.18 12.50
N TRP A 59 13.50 14.13 11.83
CA TRP A 59 13.50 14.02 10.37
C TRP A 59 13.16 12.57 9.94
N PRO A 60 11.87 12.20 9.94
CA PRO A 60 11.44 10.81 9.76
C PRO A 60 11.36 10.42 8.27
N TYR A 61 12.46 10.61 7.54
CA TYR A 61 12.63 10.26 6.14
C TYR A 61 13.73 9.19 6.02
N PRO A 62 13.37 7.90 6.02
CA PRO A 62 14.35 6.83 5.88
C PRO A 62 15.01 6.88 4.50
N THR A 63 16.31 6.63 4.47
CA THR A 63 17.09 6.48 3.23
C THR A 63 16.71 5.17 2.52
N GLU A 64 17.18 4.97 1.29
CA GLU A 64 16.97 3.68 0.60
C GLU A 64 17.62 2.52 1.35
N ALA A 65 18.81 2.72 1.93
CA ALA A 65 19.46 1.72 2.77
C ALA A 65 18.63 1.38 4.02
N ASP A 66 18.08 2.40 4.71
CA ASP A 66 17.19 2.17 5.85
C ASP A 66 15.95 1.37 5.44
N LYS A 67 15.34 1.69 4.30
CA LYS A 67 14.15 0.98 3.80
C LYS A 67 14.46 -0.48 3.49
N ILE A 68 15.63 -0.78 2.94
CA ILE A 68 16.09 -2.15 2.68
C ILE A 68 16.26 -2.90 4.00
N ALA A 69 17.01 -2.33 4.96
CA ALA A 69 17.22 -2.96 6.27
C ALA A 69 15.90 -3.17 7.05
N LEU A 70 14.97 -2.21 6.98
CA LEU A 70 13.65 -2.34 7.59
C LEU A 70 12.78 -3.40 6.89
N ALA A 71 12.87 -3.52 5.56
CA ALA A 71 12.18 -4.56 4.82
C ALA A 71 12.69 -5.96 5.21
N GLU A 72 14.01 -6.12 5.28
CA GLU A 72 14.67 -7.38 5.69
C GLU A 72 14.29 -7.78 7.12
N SER A 73 14.38 -6.85 8.07
CA SER A 73 14.07 -7.12 9.48
C SER A 73 12.58 -7.41 9.74
N THR A 74 11.68 -6.81 8.97
CA THR A 74 10.22 -6.94 9.19
C THR A 74 9.53 -7.96 8.28
N GLY A 75 10.20 -8.45 7.25
CA GLY A 75 9.62 -9.30 6.21
C GLY A 75 8.54 -8.60 5.37
N LEU A 76 8.55 -7.26 5.35
CA LEU A 76 7.65 -6.43 4.57
C LEU A 76 8.29 -6.00 3.26
N ASP A 77 7.48 -5.81 2.23
CA ASP A 77 7.97 -5.24 0.98
C ASP A 77 8.29 -3.76 1.17
N GLN A 78 9.29 -3.24 0.46
CA GLN A 78 9.67 -1.81 0.53
C GLN A 78 8.48 -0.87 0.29
N LYS A 79 7.51 -1.26 -0.56
CA LYS A 79 6.27 -0.50 -0.75
C LYS A 79 5.45 -0.38 0.54
N GLN A 80 5.39 -1.43 1.36
CA GLN A 80 4.69 -1.41 2.64
C GLN A 80 5.44 -0.52 3.65
N ILE A 81 6.77 -0.57 3.67
CA ILE A 81 7.62 0.32 4.45
C ILE A 81 7.35 1.78 4.08
N ASN A 82 7.43 2.13 2.79
CA ASN A 82 7.15 3.47 2.28
C ASN A 82 5.76 3.97 2.67
N ASN A 83 4.74 3.15 2.45
CA ASN A 83 3.36 3.49 2.80
C ASN A 83 3.18 3.69 4.31
N TRP A 84 3.88 2.90 5.13
CA TRP A 84 3.83 3.07 6.58
C TRP A 84 4.42 4.42 6.99
N PHE A 85 5.62 4.77 6.51
CA PHE A 85 6.27 6.03 6.85
C PHE A 85 5.49 7.26 6.35
N ILE A 86 4.92 7.21 5.14
CA ILE A 86 4.05 8.27 4.63
C ILE A 86 2.84 8.48 5.56
N ASN A 87 2.16 7.39 5.92
CA ASN A 87 1.01 7.46 6.81
C ASN A 87 1.39 7.88 8.24
N GLN A 88 2.53 7.43 8.73
CA GLN A 88 3.04 7.75 10.06
C GLN A 88 3.37 9.24 10.16
N ARG A 89 4.06 9.82 9.16
CA ARG A 89 4.27 11.27 9.05
C ARG A 89 2.96 12.04 9.02
N LYS A 90 2.05 11.66 8.13
CA LYS A 90 0.76 12.34 8.01
C LYS A 90 -0.03 12.37 9.33
N ARG A 91 0.10 11.35 10.18
CA ARG A 91 -0.65 11.23 11.43
C ARG A 91 0.05 11.84 12.64
N HIS A 92 1.39 11.78 12.67
CA HIS A 92 2.15 11.99 13.91
C HIS A 92 3.31 12.98 13.78
N TRP A 93 3.71 13.38 12.57
CA TRP A 93 4.78 14.34 12.40
C TRP A 93 4.22 15.75 12.36
N LYS A 94 4.52 16.52 13.40
CA LYS A 94 4.30 17.96 13.46
C LYS A 94 5.67 18.61 13.50
N PRO A 95 6.09 19.32 12.44
CA PRO A 95 7.31 20.12 12.53
C PRO A 95 7.15 21.10 13.69
N SER A 96 8.16 21.18 14.57
CA SER A 96 8.23 22.19 15.62
C SER A 96 8.04 23.59 15.02
N GLU A 97 7.40 24.51 15.75
CA GLU A 97 6.99 25.85 15.28
C GLU A 97 8.12 26.62 14.55
N ASN A 98 9.39 26.42 14.93
CA ASN A 98 10.56 26.99 14.25
C ASN A 98 10.68 26.60 12.76
N LEU A 99 10.20 25.42 12.34
CA LEU A 99 10.19 25.02 10.93
C LEU A 99 8.97 25.57 10.17
N GLN A 100 7.85 25.81 10.86
CA GLN A 100 6.69 26.48 10.26
C GLN A 100 7.01 27.94 9.91
N PHE A 101 7.78 28.61 10.77
CA PHE A 101 8.22 29.99 10.54
C PHE A 101 9.13 30.12 9.31
N ALA A 102 10.09 29.20 9.14
CA ALA A 102 11.02 29.21 8.01
C ALA A 102 10.34 28.97 6.63
N VAL A 103 9.19 28.29 6.60
CA VAL A 103 8.44 28.05 5.35
C VAL A 103 7.52 29.21 4.99
N MET A 104 7.03 29.99 5.96
CA MET A 104 6.21 31.18 5.68
C MET A 104 7.04 32.39 5.25
N ASP A 105 8.27 32.56 5.77
CA ASP A 105 9.14 33.68 5.39
C ASP A 105 9.57 33.60 3.90
N ASN A 106 9.70 32.37 3.38
CA ASN A 106 10.11 32.14 1.99
C ASN A 106 8.99 32.35 0.94
N LEU A 107 7.74 32.62 1.35
CA LEU A 107 6.61 32.92 0.46
C LEU A 107 6.19 34.40 0.50
N SER A 108 6.62 35.15 1.51
CA SER A 108 6.31 36.58 1.63
C SER A 108 7.40 37.51 1.08
N GLY A 109 8.62 37.01 0.83
CA GLY A 109 9.77 37.79 0.36
C GLY A 109 9.88 38.01 -1.15
N GLN A 110 8.90 37.60 -1.97
CA GLN A 110 9.02 37.63 -3.45
C GLN A 110 8.08 38.61 -4.17
N PHE A 111 7.41 39.52 -3.46
CA PHE A 111 6.48 40.50 -4.06
C PHE A 111 6.77 41.98 -3.75
N PHE A 112 7.94 42.33 -3.23
CA PHE A 112 8.36 43.73 -3.08
C PHE A 112 9.85 43.92 -3.37
N THR A 113 10.21 43.90 -4.66
CA THR A 113 11.39 44.61 -5.18
C THR A 113 11.14 45.03 -6.63
N GLU A 114 11.33 46.34 -6.88
CA GLU A 114 11.48 47.05 -8.18
C GLU A 114 10.18 47.26 -8.99
N ASP A 115 9.77 48.46 -9.45
CA ASP A 115 10.25 49.86 -9.46
C ASP A 115 9.00 50.77 -9.47
#